data_AF-A0A5B9PQG5-F1
#
_entry.id   AF-A0A5B9PQG5-F1
#
_cell.length_a   1.000
_cell.length_b   1.000
_cell.length_c   1.000
_cell.angle_alpha   90.00
_cell.angle_beta   90.00
_cell.angle_gamma   90.00
#
_symmetry.space_group_name_H-M   'P 1'
#
loop_
_entity.id
_entity.type
_entity.pdbx_description
1 polymer ?
#
loop_
_entity_poly.entity_id
_entity_poly.type
_entity_poly.pdbx_seq_one_letter_code
_entity_poly.pdbx_strand_id
1 'polypeptide(L)'
;MNGAFRTTALMGVLAAATIATAIYYYPMPAEIVVDAKVNQNLFETYETNDVRSISITQFSDESNRLEQFRLRRKGERWVIPNAGDFPATRIARIGEVAKSLLGRKVLSLATEDEQGHVEYGVVDPTEAGNSPNRSSLGLRVDLQDRNKGDIASLIIGKGVDGSNDGVPRYYVRVPGQPAVYELEVPKGIFRTRFEDWVDPNLMELPPPGSSEVSLSEVEVEQYRLDPAKIATADRQELYRTEFQIGDAQLKKLVFETFKDGEFNKQELTAGQQQEVASTLVSLGNIRFIDVVGKPKAAANLLRDPAKKMDKEAFKPLEQFGFRIGKDDDFEGANGEVSVVTSNGVRVRLLLGSIAQRADTENLDLHFHGMLVAQLEDSSFESPTKPEGVAEDSEENKAYLRAMEELDRKRKSAKLRIAELNRNWSKWIYVIPESTVNAIRPDVTL
;
A
#
# COMPACT_ATOMS: atom_id res chain seq x y z
N MET A 1 -18.30 -52.65 -85.88
CA MET A 1 -18.30 -51.72 -84.73
C MET A 1 -16.87 -51.55 -84.26
N ASN A 2 -16.45 -50.31 -84.08
CA ASN A 2 -15.13 -49.82 -84.50
C ASN A 2 -14.11 -49.82 -83.36
N GLY A 3 -12.84 -50.09 -83.68
CA GLY A 3 -11.71 -50.08 -82.74
C GLY A 3 -11.59 -48.79 -81.93
N ALA A 4 -12.11 -47.67 -82.44
CA ALA A 4 -12.21 -46.39 -81.75
C ALA A 4 -13.00 -46.45 -80.42
N PHE A 5 -14.05 -47.28 -80.33
CA PHE A 5 -14.86 -47.37 -79.11
C PHE A 5 -14.12 -48.07 -77.96
N ARG A 6 -13.22 -49.01 -78.29
CA ARG A 6 -12.39 -49.72 -77.31
C ARG A 6 -11.27 -48.83 -76.75
N THR A 7 -10.65 -48.01 -77.58
CA THR A 7 -9.63 -47.05 -77.13
C THR A 7 -10.23 -45.94 -76.27
N THR A 8 -11.41 -45.44 -76.59
CA THR A 8 -12.10 -44.45 -75.73
C THR A 8 -12.49 -45.04 -74.38
N ALA A 9 -12.99 -46.28 -74.34
CA ALA A 9 -13.31 -46.97 -73.09
C ALA A 9 -12.06 -47.20 -72.23
N LEU A 10 -10.94 -47.63 -72.83
CA LEU A 10 -9.68 -47.86 -72.12
C LEU A 10 -9.11 -46.56 -71.53
N MET A 11 -9.14 -45.46 -72.30
CA MET A 11 -8.70 -44.14 -71.83
C MET A 11 -9.60 -43.59 -70.72
N GLY A 12 -10.91 -43.87 -70.77
CA GLY A 12 -11.83 -43.51 -69.69
C GLY A 12 -11.50 -44.21 -68.38
N VAL A 13 -11.16 -45.50 -68.42
CA VAL A 13 -10.71 -46.25 -67.24
C VAL A 13 -9.37 -45.73 -66.73
N LEU A 14 -8.43 -45.42 -67.62
CA LEU A 14 -7.13 -44.86 -67.24
C LEU A 14 -7.27 -43.49 -66.56
N ALA A 15 -8.12 -42.62 -67.11
CA ALA A 15 -8.41 -41.32 -66.53
C ALA A 15 -9.05 -41.44 -65.14
N ALA A 16 -10.02 -42.35 -64.97
CA ALA A 16 -10.64 -42.62 -63.68
C ALA A 16 -9.61 -43.17 -62.67
N ALA A 17 -8.73 -44.07 -63.10
CA ALA A 17 -7.65 -44.59 -62.27
C ALA A 17 -6.70 -43.47 -61.83
N THR A 18 -6.28 -42.58 -62.74
CA THR A 18 -5.40 -41.46 -62.39
C THR A 18 -6.04 -40.44 -61.45
N ILE A 19 -7.34 -40.20 -61.57
CA ILE A 19 -8.07 -39.32 -60.64
C ILE A 19 -8.14 -39.98 -59.26
N ALA A 20 -8.39 -41.29 -59.20
CA ALA A 20 -8.41 -42.03 -57.94
C ALA A 20 -7.03 -42.03 -57.25
N THR A 21 -5.94 -42.21 -57.99
CA THR A 21 -4.58 -42.08 -57.43
C THR A 21 -4.27 -40.65 -56.99
N ALA A 22 -4.69 -39.65 -57.78
CA ALA A 22 -4.49 -38.25 -57.41
C ALA A 22 -5.24 -37.88 -56.13
N ILE A 23 -6.46 -38.40 -55.92
CA ILE A 23 -7.23 -38.22 -54.67
C ILE A 23 -6.55 -38.96 -53.52
N TYR A 24 -6.08 -40.19 -53.75
CA TYR A 24 -5.43 -41.00 -52.71
C TYR A 24 -4.11 -40.39 -52.23
N TYR A 25 -3.35 -39.75 -53.13
CA TYR A 25 -2.08 -39.09 -52.81
C TYR A 25 -2.20 -37.58 -52.61
N TYR A 26 -3.42 -37.01 -52.64
CA TYR A 26 -3.59 -35.60 -52.32
C TYR A 26 -3.37 -35.43 -50.80
N PRO A 27 -2.31 -34.74 -50.35
CA PRO A 27 -2.17 -34.44 -48.94
C PRO A 27 -3.32 -33.51 -48.56
N MET A 28 -4.29 -34.01 -47.79
CA MET A 28 -5.28 -33.14 -47.17
C MET A 28 -4.51 -32.11 -46.35
N PRO A 29 -4.72 -30.79 -46.54
CA PRO A 29 -4.15 -29.81 -45.65
C PRO A 29 -4.61 -30.17 -44.23
N ALA A 30 -3.66 -30.28 -43.29
CA ALA A 30 -4.00 -30.48 -41.89
C ALA A 30 -5.04 -29.41 -41.52
N GLU A 31 -6.22 -29.82 -41.07
CA GLU A 31 -7.18 -28.89 -40.48
C GLU A 31 -6.42 -28.16 -39.36
N ILE A 32 -6.30 -26.84 -39.48
CA ILE A 32 -5.86 -26.03 -38.36
C ILE A 32 -6.96 -26.19 -37.32
N VAL A 33 -6.75 -27.09 -36.36
CA VAL A 33 -7.62 -27.22 -35.19
C VAL A 33 -7.41 -25.95 -34.38
N VAL A 34 -8.13 -24.90 -34.75
CA VAL A 34 -8.25 -23.71 -33.94
C VAL A 34 -9.06 -24.14 -32.73
N ASP A 35 -8.40 -24.21 -31.57
CA ASP A 35 -9.05 -24.54 -30.32
C ASP A 35 -10.31 -23.67 -30.13
N ALA A 36 -11.40 -24.30 -29.68
CA ALA A 36 -12.71 -23.67 -29.62
C ALA A 36 -12.72 -22.40 -28.78
N LYS A 37 -11.79 -22.22 -27.83
CA LYS A 37 -11.72 -21.03 -26.97
C LYS A 37 -10.90 -19.89 -27.56
N VAL A 38 -10.15 -20.07 -28.64
CA VAL A 38 -9.39 -18.96 -29.26
C VAL A 38 -10.36 -17.84 -29.68
N ASN A 39 -10.01 -16.60 -29.36
CA ASN A 39 -10.84 -15.39 -29.48
C ASN A 39 -12.10 -15.33 -28.60
N GLN A 40 -12.33 -16.31 -27.74
CA GLN A 40 -13.38 -16.26 -26.71
C GLN A 40 -12.84 -15.70 -25.39
N ASN A 41 -13.74 -15.17 -24.56
CA ASN A 41 -13.38 -14.76 -23.21
C ASN A 41 -13.02 -16.00 -22.38
N LEU A 42 -11.91 -15.94 -21.63
CA LEU A 42 -11.48 -17.03 -20.77
C LEU A 42 -12.44 -17.25 -19.59
N PHE A 43 -12.99 -16.16 -19.06
CA PHE A 43 -13.97 -16.17 -17.97
C PHE A 43 -15.31 -15.58 -18.45
N GLU A 44 -16.38 -16.00 -17.79
CA GLU A 44 -17.69 -15.37 -17.96
C GLU A 44 -17.62 -13.88 -17.59
N THR A 45 -18.47 -13.07 -18.24
CA THR A 45 -18.58 -11.65 -17.89
C THR A 45 -19.17 -11.51 -16.49
N TYR A 46 -18.59 -10.64 -15.67
CA TYR A 46 -19.03 -10.38 -14.30
C TYR A 46 -19.03 -8.88 -13.98
N GLU A 47 -19.82 -8.48 -12.99
CA GLU A 47 -19.80 -7.11 -12.48
C GLU A 47 -18.69 -6.94 -11.45
N THR A 48 -17.86 -5.90 -11.60
CA THR A 48 -16.72 -5.66 -10.69
C THR A 48 -17.13 -5.47 -9.23
N ASN A 49 -18.37 -5.05 -8.98
CA ASN A 49 -18.94 -4.88 -7.64
C ASN A 49 -19.29 -6.21 -6.95
N ASP A 50 -19.37 -7.30 -7.70
CA ASP A 50 -19.61 -8.63 -7.17
C ASP A 50 -18.35 -9.21 -6.52
N VAL A 51 -17.17 -8.71 -6.90
CA VAL A 51 -15.89 -9.08 -6.26
C VAL A 51 -15.87 -8.62 -4.80
N ARG A 52 -15.83 -9.59 -3.88
CA ARG A 52 -15.77 -9.38 -2.43
C ARG A 52 -14.45 -9.81 -1.80
N SER A 53 -13.67 -10.63 -2.48
CA SER A 53 -12.36 -11.06 -2.02
C SER A 53 -11.41 -11.20 -3.21
N ILE A 54 -10.17 -10.77 -2.99
CA ILE A 54 -9.07 -10.89 -3.95
C ILE A 54 -7.94 -11.59 -3.20
N SER A 55 -7.45 -12.70 -3.73
CA SER A 55 -6.25 -13.36 -3.22
C SER A 55 -5.18 -13.40 -4.30
N ILE A 56 -3.95 -13.06 -3.93
CA ILE A 56 -2.78 -13.12 -4.80
C ILE A 56 -1.77 -14.00 -4.10
N THR A 57 -1.31 -15.03 -4.78
CA THR A 57 -0.35 -16.00 -4.25
C THR A 57 0.79 -16.15 -5.24
N GLN A 58 2.03 -16.04 -4.77
CA GLN A 58 3.22 -16.26 -5.59
C GLN A 58 4.35 -16.81 -4.73
N PHE A 59 5.26 -17.57 -5.34
CA PHE A 59 6.54 -17.83 -4.70
C PHE A 59 7.45 -16.61 -4.90
N SER A 60 8.07 -16.15 -3.82
CA SER A 60 9.00 -15.02 -3.86
C SER A 60 10.43 -15.54 -3.79
N ASP A 61 11.20 -15.27 -4.83
CA ASP A 61 12.62 -15.61 -4.88
C ASP A 61 13.41 -14.78 -3.86
N GLU A 62 12.97 -13.55 -3.58
CA GLU A 62 13.59 -12.64 -2.60
C GLU A 62 13.49 -13.19 -1.18
N SER A 63 12.30 -13.63 -0.78
CA SER A 63 12.03 -14.11 0.58
C SER A 63 12.08 -15.64 0.70
N ASN A 64 12.37 -16.31 -0.41
CA ASN A 64 12.46 -17.76 -0.59
C ASN A 64 11.28 -18.55 -0.02
N ARG A 65 10.07 -17.98 -0.10
CA ARG A 65 8.84 -18.53 0.51
C ARG A 65 7.61 -18.24 -0.34
N LEU A 66 6.53 -18.95 -0.02
CA LEU A 66 5.21 -18.67 -0.57
C LEU A 66 4.65 -17.39 0.08
N GLU A 67 4.40 -16.37 -0.74
CA GLU A 67 3.74 -15.14 -0.33
C GLU A 67 2.26 -15.21 -0.71
N GLN A 68 1.39 -14.93 0.25
CA GLN A 68 -0.05 -14.83 0.03
C GLN A 68 -0.57 -13.51 0.58
N PHE A 69 -1.18 -12.73 -0.30
CA PHE A 69 -1.83 -11.48 0.05
C PHE A 69 -3.33 -11.56 -0.22
N ARG A 70 -4.14 -11.03 0.70
CA ARG A 70 -5.59 -11.09 0.60
C ARG A 70 -6.22 -9.74 0.91
N LEU A 71 -7.21 -9.39 0.10
CA LEU A 71 -8.12 -8.29 0.32
C LEU A 71 -9.54 -8.82 0.48
N ARG A 72 -10.31 -8.20 1.36
CA ARG A 72 -11.72 -8.54 1.56
C ARG A 72 -12.55 -7.28 1.75
N ARG A 73 -13.74 -7.25 1.15
CA ARG A 73 -14.72 -6.18 1.37
C ARG A 73 -15.44 -6.41 2.70
N LYS A 74 -15.42 -5.39 3.58
CA LYS A 74 -16.08 -5.36 4.89
C LYS A 74 -16.97 -4.12 4.96
N GLY A 75 -18.26 -4.30 4.67
CA GLY A 75 -19.16 -3.18 4.40
C GLY A 75 -18.73 -2.45 3.12
N GLU A 76 -18.55 -1.14 3.20
CA GLU A 76 -18.09 -0.32 2.08
C GLU A 76 -16.57 -0.19 1.95
N ARG A 77 -15.79 -0.78 2.87
CA ARG A 77 -14.33 -0.65 2.88
C ARG A 77 -13.66 -1.96 2.50
N TRP A 78 -12.48 -1.86 1.89
CA TRP A 78 -11.58 -2.98 1.72
C TRP A 78 -10.64 -3.09 2.91
N VAL A 79 -10.39 -4.32 3.35
CA VAL A 79 -9.50 -4.63 4.46
C VAL A 79 -8.51 -5.72 4.08
N ILE A 80 -7.38 -5.75 4.77
CA ILE A 80 -6.32 -6.76 4.66
C ILE A 80 -6.48 -7.73 5.83
N PRO A 81 -7.09 -8.92 5.64
CA PRO A 81 -7.41 -9.81 6.75
C PRO A 81 -6.18 -10.29 7.52
N ASN A 82 -5.08 -10.53 6.82
CA ASN A 82 -3.82 -11.01 7.41
C ASN A 82 -3.11 -9.92 8.24
N ALA A 83 -3.55 -8.66 8.14
CA ALA A 83 -3.09 -7.53 8.93
C ALA A 83 -4.18 -7.04 9.91
N GLY A 84 -4.94 -7.97 10.50
CA GLY A 84 -5.97 -7.66 11.50
C GLY A 84 -7.20 -6.92 10.97
N ASP A 85 -7.51 -7.03 9.68
CA ASP A 85 -8.48 -6.20 8.94
C ASP A 85 -8.04 -4.72 8.82
N PHE A 86 -6.74 -4.43 8.66
CA PHE A 86 -6.27 -3.08 8.35
C PHE A 86 -6.92 -2.53 7.07
N PRO A 87 -7.36 -1.27 7.01
CA PRO A 87 -7.98 -0.71 5.80
C PRO A 87 -7.00 -0.68 4.61
N ALA A 88 -7.39 -1.28 3.49
CA ALA A 88 -6.69 -1.10 2.23
C ALA A 88 -7.20 0.19 1.58
N THR A 89 -6.36 1.24 1.55
CA THR A 89 -6.79 2.59 1.17
C THR A 89 -6.53 2.94 -0.29
N ARG A 90 -5.73 2.14 -1.03
CA ARG A 90 -5.51 2.33 -2.48
C ARG A 90 -6.66 1.75 -3.33
N ILE A 91 -7.85 2.32 -3.19
CA ILE A 91 -9.10 1.83 -3.82
C ILE A 91 -8.99 1.74 -5.35
N ALA A 92 -8.29 2.68 -6.00
CA ALA A 92 -8.08 2.65 -7.45
C ALA A 92 -7.38 1.36 -7.90
N ARG A 93 -6.28 0.97 -7.23
CA ARG A 93 -5.56 -0.29 -7.50
C ARG A 93 -6.44 -1.52 -7.29
N ILE A 94 -7.24 -1.53 -6.23
CA ILE A 94 -8.18 -2.63 -5.96
C ILE A 94 -9.18 -2.77 -7.12
N GLY A 95 -9.70 -1.65 -7.61
CA GLY A 95 -10.59 -1.60 -8.77
C GLY A 95 -9.92 -2.09 -10.06
N GLU A 96 -8.65 -1.77 -10.28
CA GLU A 96 -7.86 -2.28 -11.41
C GLU A 96 -7.73 -3.80 -11.36
N VAL A 97 -7.45 -4.38 -10.20
CA VAL A 97 -7.36 -5.84 -10.03
C VAL A 97 -8.72 -6.51 -10.17
N ALA A 98 -9.80 -5.93 -9.63
CA ALA A 98 -11.14 -6.47 -9.83
C ALA A 98 -11.55 -6.52 -11.32
N LYS A 99 -11.07 -5.55 -12.13
CA LYS A 99 -11.29 -5.47 -13.58
C LYS A 99 -10.32 -6.32 -14.40
N SER A 100 -9.24 -6.82 -13.80
CA SER A 100 -8.08 -7.28 -14.57
C SER A 100 -8.34 -8.54 -15.40
N LEU A 101 -9.32 -9.35 -15.02
CA LEU A 101 -9.69 -10.61 -15.69
C LEU A 101 -10.97 -10.48 -16.54
N LEU A 102 -11.65 -9.34 -16.47
CA LEU A 102 -12.89 -9.10 -17.20
C LEU A 102 -12.61 -8.96 -18.71
N GLY A 103 -13.32 -9.75 -19.52
CA GLY A 103 -13.28 -9.66 -20.98
C GLY A 103 -11.92 -10.04 -21.61
N ARG A 104 -11.09 -10.82 -20.90
CA ARG A 104 -9.80 -11.27 -21.43
C ARG A 104 -10.01 -12.40 -22.43
N LYS A 105 -9.60 -12.15 -23.68
CA LYS A 105 -9.71 -13.12 -24.77
C LYS A 105 -8.48 -14.01 -24.82
N VAL A 106 -8.71 -15.29 -25.10
CA VAL A 106 -7.65 -16.25 -25.41
C VAL A 106 -7.05 -15.90 -26.78
N LEU A 107 -5.74 -15.67 -26.83
CA LEU A 107 -5.04 -15.40 -28.08
C LEU A 107 -4.65 -16.68 -28.80
N SER A 108 -4.14 -17.65 -28.06
CA SER A 108 -3.72 -18.96 -28.58
C SER A 108 -3.81 -20.03 -27.48
N LEU A 109 -3.88 -21.29 -27.91
CA LEU A 109 -3.70 -22.46 -27.05
C LEU A 109 -2.23 -22.90 -27.17
N ALA A 110 -1.52 -22.95 -26.04
CA ALA A 110 -0.12 -23.37 -26.00
C ALA A 110 0.01 -24.90 -25.88
N THR A 111 -0.77 -25.52 -24.98
CA THR A 111 -0.83 -26.97 -24.79
C THR A 111 -2.10 -27.38 -24.07
N GLU A 112 -2.52 -28.65 -24.24
CA GLU A 112 -3.54 -29.30 -23.41
C GLU A 112 -2.95 -30.36 -22.48
N ASP A 113 -1.62 -30.54 -22.49
CA ASP A 113 -0.93 -31.52 -21.66
C ASP A 113 -0.49 -30.89 -20.33
N GLU A 114 -0.81 -31.57 -19.23
CA GLU A 114 -0.37 -31.20 -17.89
C GLU A 114 1.15 -31.15 -17.74
N GLN A 115 1.88 -31.97 -18.51
CA GLN A 115 3.35 -31.97 -18.50
C GLN A 115 3.92 -30.60 -18.91
N GLY A 116 3.18 -29.84 -19.74
CA GLY A 116 3.59 -28.50 -20.16
C GLY A 116 3.51 -27.45 -19.04
N HIS A 117 2.87 -27.72 -17.90
CA HIS A 117 2.75 -26.73 -16.82
C HIS A 117 4.12 -26.26 -16.30
N VAL A 118 5.09 -27.18 -16.24
CA VAL A 118 6.46 -26.89 -15.83
C VAL A 118 7.18 -26.01 -16.86
N GLU A 119 6.99 -26.33 -18.14
CA GLU A 119 7.60 -25.61 -19.26
C GLU A 119 7.11 -24.16 -19.33
N TYR A 120 5.80 -23.95 -19.21
CA TYR A 120 5.18 -22.62 -19.30
C TYR A 120 5.17 -21.84 -17.98
N GLY A 121 5.60 -22.46 -16.88
CA GLY A 121 5.66 -21.84 -15.55
C GLY A 121 4.29 -21.56 -14.95
N VAL A 122 3.30 -22.42 -15.22
CA VAL A 122 1.91 -22.28 -14.74
C VAL A 122 1.55 -23.31 -13.67
N VAL A 123 2.56 -23.89 -13.01
CA VAL A 123 2.36 -24.74 -11.83
C VAL A 123 1.74 -23.88 -10.72
N ASP A 124 0.78 -24.43 -9.97
CA ASP A 124 0.11 -23.65 -8.92
C ASP A 124 1.12 -23.31 -7.81
N PRO A 125 1.29 -22.03 -7.44
CA PRO A 125 2.24 -21.63 -6.40
C PRO A 125 1.92 -22.26 -5.02
N THR A 126 0.67 -22.66 -4.76
CA THR A 126 0.31 -23.34 -3.51
C THR A 126 0.92 -24.75 -3.40
N GLU A 127 1.39 -25.32 -4.51
CA GLU A 127 2.11 -26.59 -4.58
C GLU A 127 3.63 -26.42 -4.38
N ALA A 128 4.11 -25.22 -4.04
CA ALA A 128 5.54 -24.91 -3.89
C ALA A 128 6.28 -25.88 -2.96
N GLY A 129 5.64 -26.37 -1.89
CA GLY A 129 6.24 -27.34 -0.96
C GLY A 129 6.53 -28.71 -1.60
N ASN A 130 5.87 -29.02 -2.71
CA ASN A 130 5.98 -30.28 -3.45
C ASN A 130 6.75 -30.11 -4.78
N SER A 131 7.06 -28.88 -5.20
CA SER A 131 7.74 -28.62 -6.47
C SER A 131 9.26 -28.58 -6.29
N PRO A 132 10.03 -29.50 -6.90
CA PRO A 132 11.49 -29.44 -6.86
C PRO A 132 12.05 -28.27 -7.69
N ASN A 133 11.26 -27.76 -8.64
CA ASN A 133 11.61 -26.60 -9.46
C ASN A 133 10.73 -25.41 -9.09
N ARG A 134 11.32 -24.39 -8.47
CA ARG A 134 10.59 -23.16 -8.06
C ARG A 134 10.31 -22.23 -9.24
N SER A 135 11.16 -22.26 -10.27
CA SER A 135 11.00 -21.43 -11.48
C SER A 135 9.78 -21.81 -12.33
N SER A 136 9.16 -22.96 -12.08
CA SER A 136 7.93 -23.38 -12.76
C SER A 136 6.66 -22.91 -12.06
N LEU A 137 6.74 -22.32 -10.87
CA LEU A 137 5.59 -21.81 -10.13
C LEU A 137 5.08 -20.51 -10.75
N GLY A 138 3.78 -20.43 -10.98
CA GLY A 138 3.12 -19.23 -11.48
C GLY A 138 2.69 -18.27 -10.38
N LEU A 139 2.17 -17.11 -10.77
CA LEU A 139 1.45 -16.18 -9.91
C LEU A 139 -0.04 -16.49 -10.00
N ARG A 140 -0.66 -16.86 -8.89
CA ARG A 140 -2.10 -17.16 -8.81
C ARG A 140 -2.89 -15.95 -8.33
N VAL A 141 -3.98 -15.65 -9.03
CA VAL A 141 -4.98 -14.62 -8.66
C VAL A 141 -6.34 -15.28 -8.56
N ASP A 142 -7.03 -15.08 -7.44
CA ASP A 142 -8.40 -15.55 -7.22
C ASP A 142 -9.32 -14.36 -6.90
N LEU A 143 -10.41 -14.22 -7.65
CA LEU A 143 -11.48 -13.26 -7.43
C LEU A 143 -12.71 -14.02 -6.94
N GLN A 144 -13.26 -13.64 -5.79
CA GLN A 144 -14.37 -14.34 -5.15
C GLN A 144 -15.57 -13.42 -4.88
N ASP A 145 -16.76 -14.00 -4.95
CA ASP A 145 -18.03 -13.33 -4.67
C ASP A 145 -18.36 -13.27 -3.16
N ARG A 146 -19.57 -12.81 -2.82
CA ARG A 146 -20.06 -12.75 -1.43
C ARG A 146 -20.23 -14.12 -0.79
N ASN A 147 -20.49 -15.16 -1.58
CA ASN A 147 -20.71 -16.53 -1.13
C ASN A 147 -19.41 -17.35 -1.09
N LYS A 148 -18.26 -16.72 -1.37
CA LYS A 148 -16.95 -17.36 -1.54
C LYS A 148 -16.88 -18.28 -2.77
N GLY A 149 -17.77 -18.10 -3.73
CA GLY A 149 -17.67 -18.71 -5.05
C GLY A 149 -16.59 -17.99 -5.86
N ASP A 150 -15.77 -18.76 -6.57
CA ASP A 150 -14.75 -18.20 -7.45
C ASP A 150 -15.43 -17.60 -8.70
N ILE A 151 -15.29 -16.28 -8.87
CA ILE A 151 -15.72 -15.55 -10.06
C ILE A 151 -14.72 -15.81 -11.19
N ALA A 152 -13.43 -15.72 -10.86
CA ALA A 152 -12.34 -15.99 -11.78
C ALA A 152 -11.09 -16.36 -10.99
N SER A 153 -10.41 -17.41 -11.43
CA SER A 153 -9.12 -17.84 -10.88
C SER A 153 -8.14 -18.11 -12.01
N LEU A 154 -6.96 -17.51 -11.93
CA LEU A 154 -5.94 -17.56 -12.99
C LEU A 154 -4.55 -17.76 -12.40
N ILE A 155 -3.79 -18.69 -12.99
CA ILE A 155 -2.35 -18.84 -12.75
C ILE A 155 -1.62 -18.24 -13.94
N ILE A 156 -0.69 -17.32 -13.68
CA ILE A 156 0.07 -16.56 -14.67
C ILE A 156 1.52 -16.99 -14.61
N GLY A 157 2.02 -17.54 -15.70
CA GLY A 157 3.37 -18.07 -15.80
C GLY A 157 4.37 -17.15 -16.49
N LYS A 158 5.17 -17.75 -17.37
CA LYS A 158 6.22 -17.08 -18.14
C LYS A 158 5.63 -16.11 -19.17
N GLY A 159 6.40 -15.07 -19.50
CA GLY A 159 6.07 -14.17 -20.60
C GLY A 159 6.24 -14.87 -21.95
N VAL A 160 5.49 -14.43 -22.96
CA VAL A 160 5.63 -14.94 -24.33
C VAL A 160 6.54 -14.01 -25.14
N ASP A 161 7.59 -14.59 -25.72
CA ASP A 161 8.53 -13.87 -26.58
C ASP A 161 7.84 -13.44 -27.90
N GLY A 162 8.17 -12.24 -28.40
CA GLY A 162 7.65 -11.76 -29.70
C GLY A 162 6.35 -10.95 -29.62
N SER A 163 6.11 -10.24 -28.51
CA SER A 163 5.03 -9.24 -28.40
C SER A 163 5.28 -8.06 -29.36
N ASN A 164 4.92 -8.21 -30.63
CA ASN A 164 5.19 -7.25 -31.71
C ASN A 164 4.43 -5.91 -31.57
N ASP A 165 3.45 -5.85 -30.67
CA ASP A 165 2.54 -4.73 -30.40
C ASP A 165 2.86 -3.97 -29.11
N GLY A 166 3.90 -4.39 -28.36
CA GLY A 166 4.28 -3.77 -27.09
C GLY A 166 3.36 -4.09 -25.92
N VAL A 167 2.38 -4.99 -26.09
CA VAL A 167 1.49 -5.44 -25.01
C VAL A 167 2.04 -6.77 -24.46
N PRO A 168 2.41 -6.85 -23.17
CA PRO A 168 3.01 -8.06 -22.63
C PRO A 168 1.97 -9.19 -22.55
N ARG A 169 2.32 -10.34 -23.15
CA ARG A 169 1.52 -11.57 -23.12
C ARG A 169 2.14 -12.59 -22.19
N TYR A 170 1.30 -13.41 -21.58
CA TYR A 170 1.71 -14.44 -20.63
C TYR A 170 1.03 -15.76 -20.94
N TYR A 171 1.73 -16.86 -20.66
CA TYR A 171 1.10 -18.16 -20.54
C TYR A 171 0.29 -18.20 -19.26
N VAL A 172 -0.96 -18.65 -19.35
CA VAL A 172 -1.88 -18.69 -18.22
C VAL A 172 -2.67 -19.99 -18.19
N ARG A 173 -3.11 -20.36 -16.99
CA ARG A 173 -3.87 -21.59 -16.75
C ARG A 173 -5.00 -21.30 -15.77
N VAL A 174 -6.18 -21.87 -16.04
CA VAL A 174 -7.25 -21.92 -15.04
C VAL A 174 -6.93 -23.05 -14.07
N PRO A 175 -6.89 -22.83 -12.74
CA PRO A 175 -6.61 -23.89 -11.77
C PRO A 175 -7.49 -25.12 -11.98
N GLY A 176 -6.89 -26.32 -11.93
CA GLY A 176 -7.57 -27.59 -12.15
C GLY A 176 -7.86 -27.94 -13.62
N GLN A 177 -7.53 -27.08 -14.58
CA GLN A 177 -7.58 -27.40 -16.00
C GLN A 177 -6.18 -27.72 -16.54
N PRO A 178 -6.05 -28.68 -17.48
CA PRO A 178 -4.75 -29.03 -18.06
C PRO A 178 -4.32 -28.01 -19.13
N ALA A 179 -5.26 -27.35 -19.79
CA ALA A 179 -5.00 -26.43 -20.88
C ALA A 179 -4.27 -25.14 -20.44
N VAL A 180 -3.27 -24.76 -21.23
CA VAL A 180 -2.48 -23.54 -21.06
C VAL A 180 -2.74 -22.63 -22.26
N TYR A 181 -3.07 -21.38 -21.99
CA TYR A 181 -3.46 -20.40 -22.98
C TYR A 181 -2.48 -19.21 -22.99
N GLU A 182 -2.42 -18.48 -24.10
CA GLU A 182 -1.74 -17.19 -24.19
C GLU A 182 -2.75 -16.05 -24.05
N LEU A 183 -2.50 -15.14 -23.10
CA LEU A 183 -3.39 -14.01 -22.81
C LEU A 183 -2.61 -12.73 -22.53
N GLU A 184 -3.21 -11.60 -22.90
CA GLU A 184 -2.80 -10.28 -22.40
C GLU A 184 -3.31 -10.10 -20.97
N VAL A 185 -2.39 -10.00 -20.02
CA VAL A 185 -2.74 -9.82 -18.61
C VAL A 185 -1.81 -8.78 -17.99
N PRO A 186 -2.33 -7.80 -17.23
CA PRO A 186 -1.50 -6.77 -16.60
C PRO A 186 -0.76 -7.31 -15.37
N LYS A 187 0.15 -8.28 -15.52
CA LYS A 187 0.82 -8.99 -14.41
C LYS A 187 1.37 -8.06 -13.30
N GLY A 188 1.89 -6.88 -13.68
CA GLY A 188 2.49 -5.91 -12.76
C GLY A 188 1.54 -5.23 -11.75
N ILE A 189 0.22 -5.39 -11.86
CA ILE A 189 -0.72 -4.86 -10.85
C ILE A 189 -0.91 -5.80 -9.66
N PHE A 190 -0.62 -7.10 -9.83
CA PHE A 190 -0.77 -8.10 -8.78
C PHE A 190 0.44 -8.05 -7.85
N ARG A 191 0.23 -7.54 -6.64
CA ARG A 191 1.28 -7.33 -5.64
C ARG A 191 0.94 -8.05 -4.35
N THR A 192 1.94 -8.66 -3.74
CA THR A 192 1.83 -9.36 -2.44
C THR A 192 2.31 -8.52 -1.27
N ARG A 193 3.03 -7.42 -1.53
CA ARG A 193 3.55 -6.55 -0.47
C ARG A 193 2.47 -5.66 0.09
N PHE A 194 2.46 -5.48 1.39
CA PHE A 194 1.43 -4.74 2.12
C PHE A 194 1.37 -3.26 1.70
N GLU A 195 2.53 -2.61 1.56
CA GLU A 195 2.68 -1.20 1.20
C GLU A 195 2.11 -0.84 -0.19
N ASP A 196 1.98 -1.82 -1.08
CA ASP A 196 1.39 -1.62 -2.40
C ASP A 196 -0.13 -1.38 -2.34
N TRP A 197 -0.77 -1.62 -1.19
CA TRP A 197 -2.22 -1.55 -0.98
C TRP A 197 -2.69 -0.46 -0.01
N VAL A 198 -1.75 0.25 0.61
CA VAL A 198 -2.01 1.31 1.58
C VAL A 198 -1.40 2.63 1.13
N ASP A 199 -2.04 3.72 1.51
CA ASP A 199 -1.60 5.09 1.26
C ASP A 199 -0.40 5.41 2.18
N PRO A 200 0.75 5.83 1.63
CA PRO A 200 1.92 6.18 2.43
C PRO A 200 1.79 7.54 3.13
N ASN A 201 0.73 8.32 2.90
CA ASN A 201 0.44 9.52 3.70
C ASN A 201 -0.08 9.12 5.10
N LEU A 202 0.80 8.50 5.89
CA LEU A 202 0.50 7.88 7.17
C LEU A 202 -0.06 8.89 8.18
N MET A 203 0.48 10.11 8.18
CA MET A 203 0.06 11.21 9.06
C MET A 203 -1.24 11.90 8.59
N GLU A 204 -1.84 11.44 7.48
CA GLU A 204 -3.02 12.04 6.83
C GLU A 204 -2.88 13.57 6.62
N LEU A 205 -1.68 14.01 6.22
CA LEU A 205 -1.36 15.41 6.01
C LEU A 205 -2.09 15.96 4.78
N PRO A 206 -2.46 17.26 4.78
CA PRO A 206 -3.00 17.88 3.59
C PRO A 206 -1.98 17.83 2.43
N PRO A 207 -2.42 17.65 1.18
CA PRO A 207 -1.53 17.74 0.03
C PRO A 207 -0.83 19.12 -0.02
N PRO A 208 0.41 19.19 -0.52
CA PRO A 208 1.07 20.47 -0.77
C PRO A 208 0.20 21.40 -1.63
N GLY A 209 0.08 22.66 -1.21
CA GLY A 209 -0.72 23.67 -1.94
C GLY A 209 -2.24 23.59 -1.71
N SER A 210 -2.72 22.78 -0.77
CA SER A 210 -4.12 22.79 -0.35
C SER A 210 -4.54 24.17 0.16
N SER A 211 -5.65 24.70 -0.38
CA SER A 211 -6.16 26.04 -0.07
C SER A 211 -6.86 26.13 1.30
N GLU A 212 -7.33 25.01 1.84
CA GLU A 212 -8.15 25.00 3.06
C GLU A 212 -7.31 24.81 4.33
N VAL A 213 -6.32 23.92 4.27
CA VAL A 213 -5.46 23.57 5.40
C VAL A 213 -4.05 23.36 4.87
N SER A 214 -3.09 24.04 5.48
CA SER A 214 -1.66 23.96 5.16
C SER A 214 -0.88 23.50 6.38
N LEU A 215 0.38 23.09 6.16
CA LEU A 215 1.33 22.89 7.24
C LEU A 215 1.81 24.26 7.73
N SER A 216 1.89 24.45 9.04
CA SER A 216 2.40 25.67 9.68
C SER A 216 3.74 25.42 10.37
N GLU A 217 3.90 24.25 10.97
CA GLU A 217 5.10 23.90 11.71
C GLU A 217 5.44 22.42 11.55
N VAL A 218 6.72 22.11 11.52
CA VAL A 218 7.23 20.75 11.69
C VAL A 218 8.27 20.78 12.79
N GLU A 219 8.28 19.77 13.63
CA GLU A 219 9.25 19.60 14.70
C GLU A 219 9.79 18.16 14.65
N VAL A 220 11.10 18.00 14.71
CA VAL A 220 11.73 16.69 14.88
C VAL A 220 12.52 16.73 16.16
N GLU A 221 12.17 15.85 17.09
CA GLU A 221 12.92 15.66 18.33
C GLU A 221 13.60 14.30 18.28
N GLN A 222 14.93 14.32 18.27
CA GLN A 222 15.73 13.11 18.28
C GLN A 222 16.31 12.88 19.67
N TYR A 223 15.86 11.80 20.30
CA TYR A 223 16.31 11.34 21.60
C TYR A 223 16.31 9.82 21.66
N ARG A 224 16.92 9.25 22.71
CA ARG A 224 16.93 7.81 22.98
C ARG A 224 16.48 7.51 24.40
N LEU A 225 15.70 6.45 24.52
CA LEU A 225 15.36 5.79 25.77
C LEU A 225 15.85 4.35 25.71
N ASP A 226 16.40 3.85 26.81
CA ASP A 226 16.77 2.43 26.90
C ASP A 226 15.51 1.56 26.78
N PRO A 227 15.33 0.79 25.69
CA PRO A 227 14.13 -0.01 25.50
C PRO A 227 14.01 -1.14 26.53
N ALA A 228 15.11 -1.60 27.12
CA ALA A 228 15.09 -2.64 28.16
C ALA A 228 14.54 -2.12 29.49
N LYS A 229 14.51 -0.79 29.69
CA LYS A 229 14.04 -0.11 30.90
C LYS A 229 13.07 1.01 30.56
N ILE A 230 12.31 0.88 29.48
CA ILE A 230 11.55 1.99 28.88
C ILE A 230 10.71 2.79 29.90
N ALA A 231 10.06 2.09 30.84
CA ALA A 231 9.23 2.70 31.89
C ALA A 231 9.98 3.68 32.81
N THR A 232 11.28 3.50 33.02
CA THR A 232 12.11 4.31 33.92
C THR A 232 13.36 4.87 33.25
N ALA A 233 13.49 4.75 31.92
CA ALA A 233 14.68 5.14 31.20
C ALA A 233 14.91 6.66 31.24
N ASP A 234 16.16 7.08 31.45
CA ASP A 234 16.52 8.48 31.29
C ASP A 234 16.54 8.85 29.81
N ARG A 235 15.98 10.02 29.49
CA ARG A 235 15.95 10.57 28.13
C ARG A 235 17.33 11.09 27.76
N GLN A 236 17.93 10.48 26.74
CA GLN A 236 19.19 10.94 26.14
C GLN A 236 18.86 11.81 24.92
N GLU A 237 18.87 13.12 25.12
CA GLU A 237 18.67 14.10 24.03
C GLU A 237 19.84 14.06 23.04
N LEU A 238 19.53 14.22 21.75
CA LEU A 238 20.53 14.26 20.68
C LEU A 238 20.45 15.59 19.92
N TYR A 239 19.32 15.85 19.28
CA TYR A 239 19.07 17.10 18.57
C TYR A 239 17.58 17.39 18.47
N ARG A 240 17.24 18.63 18.16
CA ARG A 240 15.91 19.01 17.71
C ARG A 240 15.95 19.99 16.55
N THR A 241 14.93 19.96 15.70
CA THR A 241 14.74 20.93 14.63
C THR A 241 13.30 21.40 14.55
N GLU A 242 13.12 22.70 14.35
CA GLU A 242 11.83 23.36 14.17
C GLU A 242 11.82 24.04 12.79
N PHE A 243 10.74 23.83 12.05
CA PHE A 243 10.50 24.40 10.75
C PHE A 243 9.21 25.20 10.79
N GLN A 244 9.26 26.47 10.44
CA GLN A 244 8.04 27.25 10.22
C GLN A 244 7.77 27.33 8.73
N ILE A 245 6.55 26.96 8.35
CA ILE A 245 6.09 26.93 6.97
C ILE A 245 5.02 28.01 6.82
N GLY A 246 5.15 28.83 5.79
CA GLY A 246 4.07 29.72 5.39
C GLY A 246 4.08 29.96 3.90
N ASP A 247 2.89 30.09 3.32
CA ASP A 247 2.71 30.26 1.87
C ASP A 247 3.39 29.15 1.05
N ALA A 248 3.38 27.92 1.59
CA ALA A 248 4.04 26.73 1.05
C ALA A 248 5.57 26.83 0.92
N GLN A 249 6.21 27.74 1.66
CA GLN A 249 7.66 27.89 1.71
C GLN A 249 8.19 27.81 3.15
N LEU A 250 9.45 27.38 3.29
CA LEU A 250 10.17 27.40 4.56
C LEU A 250 10.46 28.86 4.95
N LYS A 251 9.88 29.32 6.06
CA LYS A 251 10.07 30.68 6.59
C LYS A 251 11.20 30.74 7.62
N LYS A 252 11.33 29.70 8.43
CA LYS A 252 12.31 29.64 9.51
C LYS A 252 12.74 28.21 9.72
N LEU A 253 14.03 28.05 10.02
CA LEU A 253 14.65 26.80 10.39
C LEU A 253 15.49 27.05 11.64
N VAL A 254 15.24 26.27 12.69
CA VAL A 254 16.05 26.25 13.90
C VAL A 254 16.57 24.85 14.08
N PHE A 255 17.89 24.70 14.20
CA PHE A 255 18.52 23.42 14.47
C PHE A 255 19.39 23.54 15.72
N GLU A 256 19.19 22.62 16.67
CA GLU A 256 19.86 22.63 17.96
C GLU A 256 20.36 21.23 18.31
N THR A 257 21.62 21.15 18.74
CA THR A 257 22.24 19.90 19.22
C THR A 257 22.36 19.93 20.73
N PHE A 258 22.20 18.76 21.36
CA PHE A 258 22.34 18.64 22.80
C PHE A 258 23.79 18.31 23.18
N LYS A 259 24.41 19.18 23.97
CA LYS A 259 25.77 19.00 24.46
C LYS A 259 25.90 19.63 25.84
N ASP A 260 26.64 18.95 26.73
CA ASP A 260 26.93 19.44 28.09
C ASP A 260 25.68 19.79 28.92
N GLY A 261 24.55 19.11 28.65
CA GLY A 261 23.29 19.31 29.36
C GLY A 261 22.35 20.37 28.78
N GLU A 262 22.73 21.03 27.68
CA GLU A 262 21.96 22.12 27.08
C GLU A 262 21.85 22.00 25.55
N PHE A 263 20.76 22.53 24.99
CA PHE A 263 20.56 22.65 23.55
C PHE A 263 21.27 23.90 23.03
N ASN A 264 22.11 23.72 22.01
CA ASN A 264 22.91 24.78 21.41
C ASN A 264 22.55 24.94 19.93
N LYS A 265 22.17 26.15 19.52
CA LYS A 265 21.89 26.48 18.13
C LYS A 265 23.11 26.27 17.25
N GLN A 266 22.87 25.64 16.10
CA GLN A 266 23.88 25.40 15.09
C GLN A 266 23.50 26.12 13.80
N GLU A 267 24.50 26.67 13.11
CA GLU A 267 24.33 27.15 11.74
C GLU A 267 24.42 25.96 10.79
N LEU A 268 23.45 25.85 9.87
CA LEU A 268 23.42 24.79 8.86
C LEU A 268 24.01 25.28 7.55
N THR A 269 24.81 24.43 6.91
CA THR A 269 25.29 24.65 5.54
C THR A 269 24.14 24.60 4.53
N ALA A 270 24.34 25.15 3.32
CA ALA A 270 23.33 25.09 2.26
C ALA A 270 22.91 23.65 1.90
N GLY A 271 23.85 22.69 1.95
CA GLY A 271 23.56 21.28 1.72
C GLY A 271 22.66 20.69 2.81
N GLN A 272 22.98 20.95 4.08
CA GLN A 272 22.16 20.50 5.20
C GLN A 272 20.76 21.15 5.19
N GLN A 273 20.64 22.43 4.81
CA GLN A 273 19.33 23.08 4.62
C GLN A 273 18.48 22.40 3.53
N GLN A 274 19.11 21.90 2.47
CA GLN A 274 18.41 21.16 1.41
C GLN A 274 17.95 19.77 1.88
N GLU A 275 18.77 19.07 2.66
CA GLU A 275 18.40 17.78 3.25
C GLU A 275 17.19 17.91 4.20
N VAL A 276 17.26 18.93 5.05
CA VAL A 276 16.19 19.39 5.92
C VAL A 276 14.91 19.72 5.12
N ALA A 277 15.02 20.41 3.98
CA ALA A 277 13.86 20.64 3.10
C ALA A 277 13.30 19.34 2.49
N SER A 278 14.16 18.36 2.17
CA SER A 278 13.73 17.07 1.62
C SER A 278 12.93 16.24 2.63
N THR A 279 13.22 16.38 3.92
CA THR A 279 12.44 15.81 5.03
C THR A 279 10.96 16.18 4.93
N LEU A 280 10.63 17.44 4.60
CA LEU A 280 9.23 17.91 4.50
C LEU A 280 8.43 17.14 3.42
N VAL A 281 9.08 16.79 2.32
CA VAL A 281 8.46 15.99 1.25
C VAL A 281 8.22 14.56 1.73
N SER A 282 9.19 13.99 2.47
CA SER A 282 9.10 12.64 3.03
C SER A 282 7.97 12.48 4.04
N LEU A 283 7.58 13.52 4.78
CA LEU A 283 6.47 13.48 5.74
C LEU A 283 5.11 13.17 5.10
N GLY A 284 4.92 13.56 3.83
CA GLY A 284 3.73 13.18 3.06
C GLY A 284 3.77 11.75 2.51
N ASN A 285 4.90 11.04 2.64
CA ASN A 285 5.14 9.74 2.03
C ASN A 285 5.93 8.81 2.97
N ILE A 286 5.38 8.57 4.16
CA ILE A 286 5.95 7.69 5.17
C ILE A 286 5.55 6.25 4.87
N ARG A 287 6.44 5.51 4.21
CA ARG A 287 6.25 4.08 3.93
C ARG A 287 6.20 3.27 5.22
N PHE A 288 5.24 2.34 5.30
CA PHE A 288 5.17 1.33 6.34
C PHE A 288 4.83 -0.02 5.68
N ILE A 289 5.48 -1.08 6.15
CA ILE A 289 5.49 -2.39 5.49
C ILE A 289 4.63 -3.43 6.20
N ASP A 290 4.17 -3.11 7.41
CA ASP A 290 3.29 -3.95 8.20
C ASP A 290 2.60 -3.14 9.31
N VAL A 291 1.63 -3.74 9.99
CA VAL A 291 0.96 -3.16 11.15
C VAL A 291 0.70 -4.22 12.23
N VAL A 292 0.73 -3.78 13.48
CA VAL A 292 0.41 -4.59 14.65
C VAL A 292 -0.83 -4.00 15.34
N GLY A 293 -1.79 -4.85 15.69
CA GLY A 293 -2.98 -4.43 16.43
C GLY A 293 -2.67 -4.11 17.88
N LYS A 294 -3.05 -2.93 18.36
CA LYS A 294 -2.98 -2.56 19.77
C LYS A 294 -4.01 -3.34 20.60
N PRO A 295 -3.71 -3.70 21.86
CA PRO A 295 -4.71 -4.20 22.79
C PRO A 295 -5.90 -3.25 22.92
N LYS A 296 -7.11 -3.80 23.12
CA LYS A 296 -8.36 -3.00 23.14
C LYS A 296 -8.33 -1.86 24.15
N ALA A 297 -7.75 -2.09 25.34
CA ALA A 297 -7.63 -1.06 26.38
C ALA A 297 -6.78 0.13 25.91
N ALA A 298 -5.57 -0.14 25.40
CA ALA A 298 -4.68 0.87 24.81
C ALA A 298 -5.33 1.60 23.63
N ALA A 299 -6.01 0.87 22.73
CA ALA A 299 -6.72 1.48 21.60
C ALA A 299 -7.87 2.40 22.06
N ASN A 300 -8.61 2.03 23.11
CA ASN A 300 -9.67 2.88 23.64
C ASN A 300 -9.13 4.15 24.29
N LEU A 301 -8.01 4.05 25.02
CA LEU A 301 -7.30 5.19 25.60
C LEU A 301 -6.84 6.17 24.50
N LEU A 302 -6.13 5.67 23.49
CA LEU A 302 -5.59 6.50 22.40
C LEU A 302 -6.65 7.08 21.46
N ARG A 303 -7.89 6.60 21.53
CA ARG A 303 -9.00 7.18 20.77
C ARG A 303 -9.40 8.57 21.26
N ASP A 304 -9.17 8.84 22.55
CA ASP A 304 -9.47 10.09 23.21
C ASP A 304 -8.42 10.36 24.32
N PRO A 305 -7.18 10.70 23.92
CA PRO A 305 -6.06 10.82 24.85
C PRO A 305 -6.20 12.00 25.83
N ALA A 306 -7.13 12.93 25.57
CA ALA A 306 -7.42 14.06 26.45
C ALA A 306 -8.24 13.65 27.69
N LYS A 307 -8.78 12.43 27.74
CA LYS A 307 -9.41 11.88 28.95
C LYS A 307 -8.35 11.41 29.95
N LYS A 308 -8.76 11.30 31.22
CA LYS A 308 -7.92 10.81 32.32
C LYS A 308 -7.05 9.64 31.88
N MET A 309 -5.73 9.82 31.98
CA MET A 309 -4.73 8.85 31.55
C MET A 309 -4.86 7.54 32.34
N ASP A 310 -5.03 6.42 31.63
CA ASP A 310 -5.02 5.09 32.21
C ASP A 310 -3.66 4.43 31.93
N LYS A 311 -2.74 4.56 32.89
CA LYS A 311 -1.36 4.06 32.76
C LYS A 311 -1.31 2.53 32.61
N GLU A 312 -2.22 1.81 33.25
CA GLU A 312 -2.29 0.34 33.14
C GLU A 312 -2.81 -0.09 31.76
N ALA A 313 -3.77 0.65 31.19
CA ALA A 313 -4.22 0.40 29.82
C ALA A 313 -3.12 0.65 28.78
N PHE A 314 -2.18 1.56 29.06
CA PHE A 314 -1.07 1.90 28.17
C PHE A 314 0.12 0.95 28.29
N LYS A 315 0.38 0.38 29.46
CA LYS A 315 1.52 -0.50 29.77
C LYS A 315 1.86 -1.56 28.71
N PRO A 316 0.90 -2.24 28.05
CA PRO A 316 1.22 -3.17 26.97
C PRO A 316 1.96 -2.55 25.77
N LEU A 317 1.98 -1.23 25.63
CA LEU A 317 2.69 -0.52 24.57
C LEU A 317 4.19 -0.35 24.86
N GLU A 318 4.62 -0.59 26.10
CA GLU A 318 6.04 -0.57 26.49
C GLU A 318 6.88 -1.60 25.72
N GLN A 319 6.31 -2.76 25.38
CA GLN A 319 7.00 -3.78 24.58
C GLN A 319 7.35 -3.29 23.15
N PHE A 320 6.60 -2.29 22.65
CA PHE A 320 6.85 -1.64 21.37
C PHE A 320 7.69 -0.37 21.51
N GLY A 321 8.22 -0.11 22.72
CA GLY A 321 9.05 1.05 23.03
C GLY A 321 8.27 2.35 23.20
N PHE A 322 7.01 2.30 23.61
CA PHE A 322 6.24 3.51 23.96
C PHE A 322 6.01 3.58 25.46
N ARG A 323 6.05 4.79 26.02
CA ARG A 323 5.71 5.03 27.43
C ARG A 323 4.86 6.28 27.61
N ILE A 324 4.38 6.47 28.82
CA ILE A 324 3.87 7.75 29.30
C ILE A 324 5.02 8.44 30.03
N GLY A 325 5.49 9.56 29.50
CA GLY A 325 6.55 10.39 30.05
C GLY A 325 6.06 11.34 31.14
N LYS A 326 6.71 12.50 31.23
CA LYS A 326 6.29 13.59 32.14
C LYS A 326 4.98 14.22 31.64
N ASP A 327 4.23 14.83 32.56
CA ASP A 327 2.97 15.52 32.28
C ASP A 327 1.90 14.65 31.56
N ASP A 328 2.00 13.34 31.75
CA ASP A 328 1.17 12.32 31.08
C ASP A 328 1.25 12.39 29.55
N ASP A 329 2.37 12.84 28.99
CA ASP A 329 2.60 12.83 27.53
C ASP A 329 3.12 11.48 27.03
N PHE A 330 2.91 11.16 25.75
CA PHE A 330 3.39 9.93 25.14
C PHE A 330 4.78 10.10 24.55
N GLU A 331 5.68 9.17 24.84
CA GLU A 331 7.06 9.19 24.31
C GLU A 331 7.37 7.88 23.57
N GLY A 332 8.14 7.98 22.50
CA GLY A 332 8.70 6.85 21.77
C GLY A 332 10.18 6.65 22.14
N ALA A 333 10.65 5.40 22.18
CA ALA A 333 12.02 5.08 22.58
C ALA A 333 13.12 5.74 21.73
N ASN A 334 12.81 6.14 20.51
CA ASN A 334 13.77 6.59 19.52
C ASN A 334 13.54 8.01 19.01
N GLY A 335 12.68 8.82 19.63
CA GLY A 335 12.36 10.17 19.20
C GLY A 335 10.97 10.30 18.56
N GLU A 336 10.68 11.49 18.03
CA GLU A 336 9.39 11.79 17.40
C GLU A 336 9.50 12.82 16.28
N VAL A 337 8.48 12.81 15.42
CA VAL A 337 8.26 13.86 14.43
C VAL A 337 6.85 14.39 14.60
N SER A 338 6.70 15.71 14.70
CA SER A 338 5.41 16.36 14.82
C SER A 338 5.18 17.38 13.71
N VAL A 339 3.92 17.53 13.31
CA VAL A 339 3.48 18.46 12.27
C VAL A 339 2.26 19.19 12.79
N VAL A 340 2.29 20.51 12.73
CA VAL A 340 1.15 21.38 13.05
C VAL A 340 0.55 21.89 11.75
N THR A 341 -0.78 21.86 11.67
CA THR A 341 -1.54 22.43 10.56
C THR A 341 -2.09 23.80 10.91
N SER A 342 -2.36 24.64 9.91
CA SER A 342 -2.89 26.00 10.06
C SER A 342 -4.25 26.10 10.76
N ASN A 343 -4.96 24.98 10.89
CA ASN A 343 -6.20 24.89 11.67
C ASN A 343 -5.99 24.36 13.11
N GLY A 344 -4.75 24.31 13.60
CA GLY A 344 -4.40 23.98 14.99
C GLY A 344 -4.48 22.49 15.33
N VAL A 345 -4.26 21.60 14.37
CA VAL A 345 -4.12 20.15 14.61
C VAL A 345 -2.63 19.80 14.63
N ARG A 346 -2.12 19.30 15.77
CA ARG A 346 -0.79 18.71 15.86
C ARG A 346 -0.89 17.20 15.66
N VAL A 347 -0.16 16.66 14.70
CA VAL A 347 0.00 15.22 14.47
C VAL A 347 1.41 14.82 14.86
N ARG A 348 1.55 13.84 15.75
CA ARG A 348 2.83 13.31 16.23
C ARG A 348 2.99 11.86 15.79
N LEU A 349 4.12 11.55 15.16
CA LEU A 349 4.62 10.21 14.93
C LEU A 349 5.72 9.91 15.96
N LEU A 350 5.37 9.12 16.96
CA LEU A 350 6.30 8.62 17.97
C LEU A 350 6.99 7.38 17.44
N LEU A 351 8.32 7.30 17.58
CA LEU A 351 9.13 6.19 17.10
C LEU A 351 9.59 5.35 18.30
N GLY A 352 9.06 4.14 18.37
CA GLY A 352 9.27 3.16 19.43
C GLY A 352 10.51 2.30 19.19
N SER A 353 10.51 1.08 19.75
CA SER A 353 11.62 0.13 19.64
C SER A 353 11.75 -0.46 18.24
N ILE A 354 12.89 -1.10 17.97
CA ILE A 354 13.13 -1.83 16.73
C ILE A 354 12.15 -3.02 16.65
N ALA A 355 11.42 -3.12 15.55
CA ALA A 355 10.56 -4.24 15.21
C ALA A 355 11.42 -5.40 14.71
N GLN A 356 11.74 -6.36 15.59
CA GLN A 356 12.37 -7.61 15.16
C GLN A 356 11.35 -8.44 14.38
N ARG A 357 11.48 -8.50 13.06
CA ARG A 357 10.79 -9.50 12.25
C ARG A 357 11.60 -10.79 12.30
N ALA A 358 10.96 -11.90 12.65
CA ALA A 358 11.59 -13.22 12.78
C ALA A 358 12.11 -13.82 11.46
N ASP A 359 12.00 -13.09 10.36
CA ASP A 359 11.73 -13.70 9.05
C ASP A 359 12.39 -12.93 7.91
N THR A 360 13.67 -12.56 8.00
CA THR A 360 14.45 -12.13 6.83
C THR A 360 15.95 -12.30 7.08
N GLU A 361 16.65 -12.89 6.11
CA GLU A 361 18.12 -12.79 5.93
C GLU A 361 18.58 -11.34 5.66
N ASN A 362 17.63 -10.41 5.55
CA ASN A 362 17.82 -8.99 5.38
C ASN A 362 17.99 -8.31 6.75
N LEU A 363 19.13 -7.63 6.94
CA LEU A 363 19.51 -6.93 8.18
C LEU A 363 18.83 -5.56 8.33
N ASP A 364 17.87 -5.24 7.46
CA ASP A 364 17.14 -3.97 7.47
C ASP A 364 16.39 -3.79 8.79
N LEU A 365 16.73 -2.71 9.49
CA LEU A 365 16.06 -2.35 10.74
C LEU A 365 14.71 -1.73 10.44
N HIS A 366 13.71 -2.10 11.23
CA HIS A 366 12.38 -1.52 11.20
C HIS A 366 12.03 -0.96 12.58
N PHE A 367 11.26 0.11 12.65
CA PHE A 367 10.83 0.75 13.89
C PHE A 367 9.32 0.61 14.06
N HIS A 368 8.88 0.46 15.32
CA HIS A 368 7.48 0.66 15.65
C HIS A 368 7.13 2.15 15.60
N GLY A 369 6.07 2.52 14.89
CA GLY A 369 5.51 3.87 14.84
C GLY A 369 4.14 3.94 15.51
N MET A 370 3.89 5.00 16.28
CA MET A 370 2.58 5.29 16.85
C MET A 370 2.19 6.74 16.55
N LEU A 371 0.98 6.93 16.04
CA LEU A 371 0.44 8.26 15.76
C LEU A 371 -0.54 8.70 16.85
N VAL A 372 -0.44 9.99 17.20
CA VAL A 372 -1.39 10.68 18.08
C VAL A 372 -1.63 12.07 17.51
N ALA A 373 -2.89 12.51 17.50
CA ALA A 373 -3.28 13.88 17.21
C ALA A 373 -3.72 14.61 18.48
N GLN A 374 -3.34 15.88 18.61
CA GLN A 374 -3.65 16.76 19.73
C GLN A 374 -3.99 18.17 19.20
N LEU A 375 -4.62 18.99 20.06
CA LEU A 375 -4.93 20.37 19.72
C LEU A 375 -3.70 21.23 19.97
N GLU A 376 -3.32 22.03 18.98
CA GLU A 376 -2.29 23.06 19.16
C GLU A 376 -2.96 24.38 19.54
N ASP A 377 -3.14 24.63 20.83
CA ASP A 377 -3.83 25.82 21.32
C ASP A 377 -3.13 27.13 20.92
N SER A 378 -1.80 27.10 20.74
CA SER A 378 -1.00 28.26 20.33
C SER A 378 -1.32 28.74 18.90
N SER A 379 -1.91 27.89 18.06
CA SER A 379 -2.32 28.23 16.70
C SER A 379 -3.58 29.10 16.62
N PHE A 380 -4.26 29.37 17.75
CA PHE A 380 -5.50 30.14 17.80
C PHE A 380 -5.30 31.48 18.51
N GLU A 381 -4.99 32.53 17.73
CA GLU A 381 -4.93 33.90 18.24
C GLU A 381 -6.29 34.38 18.75
N SER A 382 -6.36 34.76 20.03
CA SER A 382 -7.60 35.27 20.62
C SER A 382 -7.84 36.71 20.18
N PRO A 383 -9.02 37.03 19.59
CA PRO A 383 -9.39 38.41 19.27
C PRO A 383 -9.29 39.31 20.50
N THR A 384 -8.76 40.52 20.32
CA THR A 384 -8.72 41.52 21.39
C THR A 384 -10.10 42.13 21.58
N LYS A 385 -10.61 42.11 22.81
CA LYS A 385 -11.88 42.75 23.14
C LYS A 385 -11.73 44.29 23.04
N PRO A 386 -12.58 44.99 22.28
CA PRO A 386 -12.52 46.45 22.23
C PRO A 386 -12.95 47.05 23.58
N GLU A 387 -12.21 48.05 24.05
CA GLU A 387 -12.48 48.75 25.31
C GLU A 387 -13.26 50.04 25.06
N GLY A 388 -14.21 50.37 25.94
CA GLY A 388 -14.94 51.65 25.89
C GLY A 388 -15.97 51.79 24.76
N VAL A 389 -16.26 50.72 24.02
CA VAL A 389 -17.25 50.71 22.94
C VAL A 389 -18.63 50.28 23.42
N ALA A 390 -19.69 50.79 22.78
CA ALA A 390 -21.06 50.35 23.03
C ALA A 390 -21.26 48.88 22.58
N GLU A 391 -22.13 48.14 23.27
CA GLU A 391 -22.38 46.71 22.96
C GLU A 391 -22.92 46.49 21.53
N ASP A 392 -23.68 47.44 21.00
CA ASP A 392 -24.26 47.40 19.65
C ASP A 392 -23.37 48.00 18.56
N SER A 393 -22.18 48.49 18.93
CA SER A 393 -21.20 49.03 17.99
C SER A 393 -20.73 47.97 16.98
N GLU A 394 -20.35 48.42 15.79
CA GLU A 394 -19.79 47.52 14.77
C GLU A 394 -18.47 46.89 15.23
N GLU A 395 -17.70 47.57 16.07
CA GLU A 395 -16.45 47.05 16.66
C GLU A 395 -16.72 45.88 17.60
N ASN A 396 -17.70 45.99 18.52
CA ASN A 396 -18.07 44.88 19.38
C ASN A 396 -18.69 43.71 18.59
N LYS A 397 -19.52 44.01 17.58
CA LYS A 397 -20.04 42.97 16.67
C LYS A 397 -18.94 42.25 15.90
N ALA A 398 -17.91 42.97 15.42
CA ALA A 398 -16.76 42.37 14.74
C ALA A 398 -15.96 41.46 15.68
N TYR A 399 -15.72 41.89 16.92
CA TYR A 399 -15.10 41.06 17.96
C TYR A 399 -15.90 39.77 18.22
N LEU A 400 -17.22 39.87 18.40
CA LEU A 400 -18.08 38.70 18.63
C LEU A 400 -18.06 37.74 17.43
N ARG A 401 -18.09 38.25 16.20
CA ARG A 401 -17.95 37.43 14.98
C ARG A 401 -16.61 36.71 14.93
N ALA A 402 -15.52 37.39 15.29
CA ALA A 402 -14.18 36.81 15.33
C ALA A 402 -14.05 35.72 16.41
N MET A 403 -14.65 35.94 17.59
CA MET A 403 -14.73 34.92 18.65
C MET A 403 -15.52 33.69 18.19
N GLU A 404 -16.67 33.89 17.54
CA GLU A 404 -17.47 32.78 17.01
C GLU A 404 -16.71 32.01 15.92
N GLU A 405 -15.97 32.69 15.05
CA GLU A 405 -15.13 32.05 14.05
C GLU A 405 -14.00 31.22 14.69
N LEU A 406 -13.35 31.75 15.72
CA LEU A 406 -12.33 31.04 16.50
C LEU A 406 -12.88 29.78 17.16
N ASP A 407 -14.07 29.86 17.76
CA ASP A 407 -14.75 28.70 18.36
C ASP A 407 -15.09 27.65 17.31
N ARG A 408 -15.56 28.07 16.13
CA ARG A 408 -15.84 27.17 15.00
C ARG A 408 -14.56 26.46 14.53
N LYS A 409 -13.44 27.18 14.41
CA LYS A 409 -12.13 26.61 14.05
C LYS A 409 -11.63 25.61 15.09
N ARG A 410 -11.70 25.95 16.38
CA ARG A 410 -11.35 25.02 17.48
C ARG A 410 -12.21 23.76 17.46
N LYS A 411 -13.51 23.90 17.20
CA LYS A 411 -14.43 22.77 17.10
C LYS A 411 -14.11 21.86 15.90
N SER A 412 -13.81 22.43 14.73
CA SER A 412 -13.43 21.64 13.55
C SER A 412 -12.11 20.89 13.77
N ALA A 413 -11.11 21.54 14.38
CA ALA A 413 -9.84 20.93 14.77
C ALA A 413 -10.06 19.72 15.69
N LYS A 414 -10.86 19.87 16.74
CA LYS A 414 -11.21 18.77 17.67
C LYS A 414 -11.92 17.61 16.97
N LEU A 415 -12.81 17.89 16.02
CA LEU A 415 -13.47 16.84 15.23
C LEU A 415 -12.46 16.08 14.35
N ARG A 416 -11.52 16.78 13.71
CA ARG A 416 -10.46 16.15 12.92
C ARG A 416 -9.55 15.31 13.79
N ILE A 417 -9.11 15.82 14.94
CA ILE A 417 -8.30 15.08 15.93
C ILE A 417 -9.00 13.78 16.35
N ALA A 418 -10.29 13.84 16.68
CA ALA A 418 -11.06 12.67 17.07
C ALA A 418 -11.18 11.62 15.94
N GLU A 419 -11.28 12.06 14.69
CA GLU A 419 -11.24 11.17 13.53
C GLU A 419 -9.88 10.49 13.36
N LEU A 420 -8.80 11.28 13.36
CA LEU A 420 -7.43 10.80 13.21
C LEU A 420 -7.09 9.77 14.29
N ASN A 421 -7.30 10.12 15.56
CA ASN A 421 -7.05 9.21 16.69
C ASN A 421 -7.93 7.95 16.61
N ARG A 422 -9.17 8.05 16.12
CA ARG A 422 -10.01 6.87 15.88
C ARG A 422 -9.43 5.95 14.81
N ASN A 423 -8.82 6.48 13.76
CA ASN A 423 -8.21 5.69 12.69
C ASN A 423 -6.92 5.01 13.17
N TRP A 424 -6.06 5.74 13.89
CA TRP A 424 -4.74 5.28 14.32
C TRP A 424 -4.72 4.49 15.63
N SER A 425 -5.70 4.70 16.51
CA SER A 425 -5.75 4.10 17.86
C SER A 425 -5.53 2.59 17.87
N LYS A 426 -5.97 1.88 16.84
CA LYS A 426 -5.85 0.42 16.76
C LYS A 426 -4.49 -0.10 16.31
N TRP A 427 -3.62 0.74 15.77
CA TRP A 427 -2.47 0.26 14.98
C TRP A 427 -1.15 0.81 15.49
N ILE A 428 -0.15 -0.07 15.54
CA ILE A 428 1.26 0.27 15.55
C ILE A 428 1.77 -0.02 14.15
N TYR A 429 2.56 0.89 13.59
CA TYR A 429 3.07 0.79 12.24
C TYR A 429 4.49 0.22 12.26
N VAL A 430 4.85 -0.60 11.28
CA VAL A 430 6.22 -1.08 11.09
C VAL A 430 6.86 -0.26 9.98
N ILE A 431 7.76 0.63 10.35
CA ILE A 431 8.34 1.67 9.49
C ILE A 431 9.80 1.31 9.21
N PRO A 432 10.24 1.19 7.95
CA PRO A 432 11.64 0.92 7.64
C PRO A 432 12.59 2.02 8.14
N GLU A 433 13.80 1.66 8.55
CA GLU A 433 14.85 2.61 8.95
C GLU A 433 15.13 3.64 7.86
N SER A 434 15.16 3.23 6.60
CA SER A 434 15.31 4.14 5.46
C SER A 434 14.21 5.21 5.41
N THR A 435 12.99 4.87 5.83
CA THR A 435 11.88 5.83 5.94
C THR A 435 12.02 6.71 7.16
N VAL A 436 12.44 6.15 8.30
CA VAL A 436 12.73 6.91 9.53
C VAL A 436 13.83 7.95 9.29
N ASN A 437 14.90 7.58 8.60
CA ASN A 437 15.98 8.48 8.24
C ASN A 437 15.51 9.54 7.23
N ALA A 438 14.62 9.19 6.29
CA ALA A 438 14.09 10.18 5.35
C ALA A 438 13.21 11.26 6.01
N ILE A 439 12.65 10.99 7.20
CA ILE A 439 11.87 11.95 7.98
C ILE A 439 12.67 12.59 9.13
N ARG A 440 13.97 12.33 9.19
CA ARG A 440 14.90 12.86 10.20
C ARG A 440 16.13 13.40 9.49
N PRO A 441 16.33 14.71 9.41
CA PRO A 441 17.47 15.25 8.68
C PRO A 441 18.77 14.70 9.26
N ASP A 442 19.64 14.13 8.41
CA ASP A 442 21.00 13.83 8.82
C ASP A 442 21.79 15.15 8.79
N VAL A 443 22.23 15.54 9.96
CA VAL A 443 22.88 16.81 10.25
C VAL A 443 24.27 16.56 10.83
N THR A 444 24.70 15.29 10.83
CA THR A 444 26.01 14.86 11.30
C THR A 444 27.09 14.86 10.21
N LEU A 445 26.72 15.23 8.98
CA LEU A 445 27.60 15.36 7.81
C LEU A 445 28.04 16.80 7.55
#